data_AF-A0A946MU61-F1
#
_entry.id   AF-A0A946MU61-F1
#
_cell.length_a   1.000
_cell.length_b   1.000
_cell.length_c   1.000
_cell.angle_alpha   90.00
_cell.angle_beta   90.00
_cell.angle_gamma   90.00
#
_symmetry.space_group_name_H-M   'P 1'
#
loop_
_entity.id
_entity.type
_entity.pdbx_description
1 polymer ?
#
loop_
_entity_poly.entity_id
_entity_poly.type
_entity_poly.pdbx_seq_one_letter_code
_entity_poly.pdbx_strand_id
1 'polypeptide(L)'
;MIPEIGHLALIIAFVFAMGLAVIPMWGAVRGNSAALNLAPTLAMGLLVFVAIAFAMLAVSFLKDDFSVAVVAANSNSLLPAIFKFSALWGNHEGSLLLWVLILSGWMAAVSWFSHGLPSVMVARVLSVMGMIAVGFLAFSLLTSNPFERLLPNIPLDGNDLNPLLQDPGLIIHPPLLYMGYVGLSVPFAFAIAALLGGRLDASWARWSRPWTNVAWGFLSLGIMLGSWWAYYELGWGGWWFWDPVENASFMPWLMGTALVHSLAVTEKRGVFRAWTVLLAIFAFSLSLLGTFLVRSGVLTSVHAFASDPERGLFILIFLALVIGGSLLLYAVRAPTVASRINYTAVSRESLL
;
A
#
# COMPACT_ATOMS: atom_id res chain seq x y z
N MET A 1 20.38 -0.79 21.33
CA MET A 1 20.89 -1.50 20.14
C MET A 1 19.78 -2.05 19.26
N ILE A 2 18.69 -2.61 19.81
CA ILE A 2 17.58 -3.15 19.00
C ILE A 2 16.97 -2.06 18.08
N PRO A 3 16.64 -0.85 18.58
CA PRO A 3 16.08 0.20 17.74
C PRO A 3 17.07 0.70 16.68
N GLU A 4 18.36 0.76 16.99
CA GLU A 4 19.40 1.15 16.04
C GLU A 4 19.55 0.13 14.90
N ILE A 5 19.43 -1.18 15.20
CA ILE A 5 19.41 -2.24 14.17
C ILE A 5 18.16 -2.11 13.31
N GLY A 6 16.99 -1.85 13.91
CA GLY A 6 15.74 -1.65 13.18
C GLY A 6 15.82 -0.44 12.24
N HIS A 7 16.37 0.67 12.72
CA HIS A 7 16.57 1.88 11.92
C HIS A 7 17.56 1.64 10.77
N LEU A 8 18.70 0.98 11.03
CA LEU A 8 19.66 0.64 9.99
C LEU A 8 19.05 -0.29 8.94
N ALA A 9 18.26 -1.29 9.36
CA ALA A 9 17.54 -2.17 8.45
C ALA A 9 16.56 -1.38 7.57
N LEU A 10 15.87 -0.39 8.12
CA LEU A 10 14.97 0.48 7.35
C LEU A 10 15.72 1.34 6.31
N ILE A 11 16.92 1.84 6.65
CA ILE A 11 17.80 2.55 5.70
C ILE A 11 18.25 1.61 4.58
N ILE A 12 18.66 0.39 4.92
CA ILE A 12 19.07 -0.60 3.91
C ILE A 12 17.88 -0.96 3.01
N ALA A 13 16.68 -1.16 3.57
CA ALA A 13 15.46 -1.35 2.81
C ALA A 13 15.20 -0.21 1.81
N PHE A 14 15.44 1.05 2.22
CA PHE A 14 15.33 2.20 1.32
C PHE A 14 16.31 2.13 0.15
N VAL A 15 17.56 1.72 0.39
CA VAL A 15 18.55 1.49 -0.68
C VAL A 15 18.09 0.38 -1.64
N PHE A 16 17.55 -0.73 -1.13
CA PHE A 16 16.98 -1.79 -1.96
C PHE A 16 15.79 -1.30 -2.79
N ALA A 17 14.90 -0.47 -2.21
CA ALA A 17 13.77 0.10 -2.92
C ALA A 17 14.22 1.04 -4.06
N MET A 18 15.25 1.88 -3.83
CA MET A 18 15.84 2.72 -4.87
C MET A 18 16.46 1.88 -5.99
N GLY A 19 17.23 0.85 -5.63
CA GLY A 19 17.78 -0.12 -6.59
C GLY A 19 16.67 -0.79 -7.41
N LEU A 20 15.61 -1.25 -6.75
CA LEU A 20 14.46 -1.90 -7.39
C LEU A 20 13.72 -0.97 -8.35
N ALA A 21 13.56 0.30 -7.96
CA ALA A 21 12.91 1.32 -8.79
C ALA A 21 13.68 1.63 -10.08
N VAL A 22 15.02 1.65 -10.02
CA VAL A 22 15.87 2.17 -11.10
C VAL A 22 16.49 1.07 -11.95
N ILE A 23 17.13 0.06 -11.35
CA ILE A 23 17.99 -0.89 -12.06
C ILE A 23 17.20 -1.75 -13.06
N PRO A 24 16.10 -2.42 -12.68
CA PRO A 24 15.34 -3.23 -13.63
C PRO A 24 14.61 -2.39 -14.66
N MET A 25 14.16 -1.17 -14.31
CA MET A 25 13.55 -0.23 -15.25
C MET A 25 14.58 0.20 -16.32
N TRP A 26 15.80 0.51 -15.93
CA TRP A 26 16.90 0.77 -16.86
C TRP A 26 17.20 -0.44 -17.74
N GLY A 27 17.22 -1.65 -17.15
CA GLY A 27 17.34 -2.90 -17.89
C GLY A 27 16.27 -3.08 -18.96
N ALA A 28 15.02 -2.74 -18.65
CA ALA A 28 13.89 -2.80 -19.57
C ALA A 28 13.99 -1.79 -20.73
N VAL A 29 14.63 -0.64 -20.52
CA VAL A 29 14.88 0.36 -21.58
C VAL A 29 16.06 -0.03 -22.45
N ARG A 30 17.13 -0.58 -21.86
CA ARG A 30 18.38 -0.91 -22.56
C ARG A 30 18.44 -2.33 -23.12
N GLY A 31 17.46 -3.18 -22.81
CA GLY A 31 17.49 -4.60 -23.18
C GLY A 31 18.58 -5.38 -22.42
N ASN A 32 18.97 -4.93 -21.23
CA ASN A 32 20.02 -5.57 -20.43
C ASN A 32 19.43 -6.67 -19.53
N SER A 33 19.68 -7.93 -19.87
CA SER A 33 19.13 -9.09 -19.15
C SER A 33 19.61 -9.20 -17.70
N ALA A 34 20.85 -8.81 -17.40
CA ALA A 34 21.37 -8.86 -16.04
C ALA A 34 20.61 -7.88 -15.12
N ALA A 35 20.38 -6.66 -15.59
CA ALA A 35 19.61 -5.66 -14.85
C ALA A 35 18.14 -6.06 -14.67
N LEU A 36 17.53 -6.70 -15.69
CA LEU A 36 16.17 -7.24 -15.57
C LEU A 36 16.08 -8.32 -14.48
N ASN A 37 17.05 -9.24 -14.45
CA ASN A 37 17.07 -10.37 -13.53
C ASN A 37 17.35 -9.97 -12.06
N LEU A 38 17.75 -8.72 -11.81
CA LEU A 38 17.91 -8.21 -10.45
C LEU A 38 16.57 -7.86 -9.77
N ALA A 39 15.47 -7.67 -10.51
CA ALA A 39 14.20 -7.23 -9.92
C ALA A 39 13.68 -8.17 -8.81
N PRO A 40 13.62 -9.50 -9.01
CA PRO A 40 13.26 -10.45 -7.96
C PRO A 40 14.14 -10.33 -6.71
N THR A 41 15.47 -10.28 -6.90
CA THR A 41 16.44 -10.26 -5.80
C THR A 41 16.33 -8.98 -4.98
N LEU A 42 16.17 -7.84 -5.65
CA LEU A 42 16.00 -6.54 -5.00
C LEU A 42 14.68 -6.46 -4.24
N ALA A 43 13.59 -7.04 -4.78
CA ALA A 43 12.29 -7.14 -4.09
C ALA A 43 12.37 -8.01 -2.83
N MET A 44 13.07 -9.16 -2.90
CA MET A 44 13.28 -10.02 -1.73
C MET A 44 14.19 -9.35 -0.69
N GLY A 45 15.25 -8.66 -1.12
CA GLY A 45 16.11 -7.89 -0.23
C GLY A 45 15.33 -6.80 0.52
N LEU A 46 14.49 -6.05 -0.19
CA LEU A 46 13.57 -5.09 0.41
C LEU A 46 12.68 -5.74 1.48
N LEU A 47 12.01 -6.86 1.18
CA LEU A 47 11.17 -7.58 2.14
C LEU A 47 11.96 -8.01 3.38
N VAL A 48 13.14 -8.59 3.20
CA VAL A 48 13.97 -9.07 4.32
C VAL A 48 14.30 -7.92 5.27
N PHE A 49 14.78 -6.78 4.74
CA PHE A 49 15.19 -5.66 5.59
C PHE A 49 14.00 -4.93 6.23
N VAL A 50 12.85 -4.83 5.55
CA VAL A 50 11.63 -4.30 6.15
C VAL A 50 11.10 -5.25 7.24
N ALA A 51 11.17 -6.57 7.03
CA ALA A 51 10.77 -7.55 8.03
C ALA A 51 11.68 -7.52 9.27
N ILE A 52 13.00 -7.31 9.09
CA ILE A 52 13.94 -7.09 10.20
C ILE A 52 13.54 -5.83 10.97
N ALA A 53 13.31 -4.70 10.29
CA ALA A 53 12.87 -3.47 10.95
C ALA A 53 11.58 -3.70 11.74
N PHE A 54 10.55 -4.30 11.11
CA PHE A 54 9.28 -4.62 11.76
C PHE A 54 9.47 -5.51 12.99
N ALA A 55 10.31 -6.55 12.91
CA ALA A 55 10.62 -7.42 14.03
C ALA A 55 11.35 -6.69 15.17
N MET A 56 12.30 -5.80 14.85
CA MET A 56 13.00 -5.00 15.88
C MET A 56 12.05 -4.03 16.59
N LEU A 57 11.10 -3.44 15.86
CA LEU A 57 10.06 -2.61 16.48
C LEU A 57 9.13 -3.43 17.38
N ALA A 58 8.73 -4.62 16.93
CA ALA A 58 7.90 -5.54 17.74
C ALA A 58 8.60 -5.95 19.03
N VAL A 59 9.90 -6.27 18.95
CA VAL A 59 10.70 -6.58 20.15
C VAL A 59 10.80 -5.37 21.07
N SER A 60 10.87 -4.14 20.53
CA SER A 60 10.93 -2.91 21.34
C SER A 60 9.63 -2.69 22.12
N PHE A 61 8.46 -2.92 21.50
CA PHE A 61 7.16 -2.91 22.19
C PHE A 61 7.04 -4.01 23.24
N LEU A 62 7.40 -5.25 22.90
CA LEU A 62 7.27 -6.39 23.81
C LEU A 62 8.22 -6.35 25.02
N LYS A 63 9.30 -5.56 24.94
CA LYS A 63 10.28 -5.36 26.01
C LYS A 63 10.12 -4.02 26.74
N ASP A 64 9.06 -3.27 26.48
CA ASP A 64 8.82 -1.98 27.12
C ASP A 64 10.00 -1.01 26.94
N ASP A 65 10.61 -0.98 25.74
CA ASP A 65 11.71 -0.08 25.45
C ASP A 65 11.20 1.35 25.24
N PHE A 66 10.90 2.03 26.35
CA PHE A 66 10.40 3.40 26.37
C PHE A 66 11.43 4.45 25.95
N SER A 67 12.66 4.03 25.63
CA SER A 67 13.61 4.93 24.96
C SER A 67 13.28 5.13 23.48
N VAL A 68 12.33 4.35 22.91
CA VAL A 68 11.75 4.58 21.58
C VAL A 68 10.46 5.39 21.72
N ALA A 69 10.37 6.52 21.01
CA ALA A 69 9.26 7.46 21.13
C ALA A 69 7.89 6.82 20.87
N VAL A 70 7.78 5.99 19.84
CA VAL A 70 6.49 5.35 19.50
C VAL A 70 6.06 4.30 20.54
N VAL A 71 7.01 3.63 21.19
CA VAL A 71 6.73 2.66 22.26
C VAL A 71 6.26 3.40 23.51
N ALA A 72 7.00 4.44 23.91
CA ALA A 72 6.64 5.29 25.04
C ALA A 72 5.29 6.00 24.85
N ALA A 73 4.88 6.29 23.61
CA ALA A 73 3.62 6.96 23.35
C ALA A 73 2.39 6.04 23.29
N ASN A 74 2.57 4.72 23.12
CA ASN A 74 1.48 3.79 22.78
C ASN A 74 1.54 2.46 23.55
N SER A 75 2.28 2.38 24.65
CA SER A 75 2.44 1.16 25.43
C SER A 75 2.93 1.44 26.86
N ASN A 76 2.54 0.62 27.82
CA ASN A 76 3.03 0.67 29.20
C ASN A 76 3.38 -0.72 29.72
N SER A 77 4.08 -0.75 30.86
CA SER A 77 4.59 -1.97 31.49
C SER A 77 3.50 -3.01 31.81
N LEU A 78 2.28 -2.56 32.13
CA LEU A 78 1.14 -3.41 32.51
C LEU A 78 0.29 -3.87 31.33
N LEU A 79 0.49 -3.34 30.13
CA LEU A 79 -0.30 -3.68 28.95
C LEU A 79 -0.11 -5.17 28.59
N PRO A 80 -1.17 -5.94 28.36
CA PRO A 80 -1.03 -7.34 27.94
C PRO A 80 -0.18 -7.47 26.68
N ALA A 81 0.67 -8.50 26.61
CA ALA A 81 1.65 -8.66 25.53
C ALA A 81 1.03 -8.68 24.12
N ILE A 82 -0.20 -9.19 24.00
CA ILE A 82 -0.94 -9.19 22.73
C ILE A 82 -1.24 -7.77 22.23
N PHE A 83 -1.60 -6.86 23.15
CA PHE A 83 -1.85 -5.46 22.85
C PHE A 83 -0.56 -4.66 22.70
N LYS A 84 0.52 -5.04 23.40
CA LYS A 84 1.87 -4.51 23.09
C LYS A 84 2.27 -4.83 21.65
N PHE A 85 2.01 -6.06 21.18
CA PHE A 85 2.31 -6.45 19.81
C PHE A 85 1.43 -5.71 18.80
N SER A 86 0.11 -5.62 19.02
CA SER A 86 -0.77 -4.91 18.08
C SER A 86 -0.64 -3.39 18.15
N ALA A 87 -0.17 -2.82 19.27
CA ALA A 87 0.18 -1.40 19.37
C ALA A 87 1.23 -1.00 18.32
N LEU A 88 2.02 -1.95 17.81
CA LEU A 88 2.95 -1.71 16.71
C LEU A 88 2.27 -1.05 15.52
N TRP A 89 1.06 -1.45 15.14
CA TRP A 89 0.33 -0.85 14.02
C TRP A 89 -0.90 -0.03 14.45
N GLY A 90 -1.12 0.12 15.76
CA GLY A 90 -2.17 0.99 16.33
C GLY A 90 -1.80 2.48 16.32
N ASN A 91 -0.68 2.86 15.73
CA ASN A 91 -0.16 4.23 15.67
C ASN A 91 0.29 4.60 14.24
N HIS A 92 0.64 5.87 14.02
CA HIS A 92 1.02 6.37 12.70
C HIS A 92 2.32 5.73 12.14
N GLU A 93 3.42 5.78 12.88
CA GLU A 93 4.75 5.36 12.41
C GLU A 93 4.81 3.86 12.14
N GLY A 94 4.25 3.05 13.03
CA GLY A 94 4.28 1.61 12.88
C GLY A 94 3.20 1.06 11.94
N SER A 95 2.05 1.75 11.77
CA SER A 95 1.13 1.41 10.66
C SER A 95 1.76 1.71 9.29
N LEU A 96 2.59 2.75 9.16
CA LEU A 96 3.40 2.95 7.94
C LEU A 96 4.38 1.80 7.70
N LEU A 97 5.04 1.32 8.75
CA LEU A 97 5.96 0.18 8.64
C LEU A 97 5.22 -1.10 8.23
N LEU A 98 4.02 -1.35 8.79
CA LEU A 98 3.14 -2.45 8.37
C LEU A 98 2.74 -2.32 6.89
N TRP A 99 2.41 -1.10 6.45
CA TRP A 99 2.06 -0.82 5.05
C TRP A 99 3.21 -1.20 4.11
N VAL A 100 4.45 -0.80 4.42
CA VAL A 100 5.63 -1.14 3.63
C VAL A 100 5.95 -2.64 3.69
N LEU A 101 5.77 -3.27 4.85
CA LEU A 101 5.93 -4.72 4.99
C LEU A 101 4.98 -5.47 4.04
N ILE A 102 3.70 -5.10 4.04
CA ILE A 102 2.70 -5.69 3.15
C ILE A 102 3.03 -5.40 1.68
N LEU A 103 3.49 -4.17 1.35
CA LEU A 103 3.89 -3.84 -0.02
C LEU A 103 5.05 -4.74 -0.48
N SER A 104 6.07 -4.89 0.35
CA SER A 104 7.22 -5.77 0.05
C SER A 104 6.82 -7.25 -0.03
N GLY A 105 5.84 -7.68 0.75
CA GLY A 105 5.22 -9.01 0.65
C GLY A 105 4.50 -9.22 -0.69
N TRP A 106 3.76 -8.23 -1.17
CA TRP A 106 3.16 -8.25 -2.52
C TRP A 106 4.22 -8.29 -3.61
N MET A 107 5.32 -7.54 -3.48
CA MET A 107 6.44 -7.62 -4.44
C MET A 107 7.09 -9.00 -4.47
N ALA A 108 7.31 -9.62 -3.31
CA ALA A 108 7.83 -10.99 -3.20
C ALA A 108 6.86 -12.00 -3.83
N ALA A 109 5.55 -11.85 -3.60
CA ALA A 109 4.53 -12.68 -4.22
C ALA A 109 4.55 -12.52 -5.75
N VAL A 110 4.59 -11.28 -6.27
CA VAL A 110 4.70 -11.02 -7.72
C VAL A 110 5.97 -11.67 -8.28
N SER A 111 7.10 -11.52 -7.60
CA SER A 111 8.38 -12.14 -7.97
C SER A 111 8.26 -13.67 -8.07
N TRP A 112 7.56 -14.32 -7.14
CA TRP A 112 7.45 -15.78 -7.07
C TRP A 112 6.37 -16.37 -7.99
N PHE A 113 5.24 -15.69 -8.20
CA PHE A 113 4.11 -16.25 -8.94
C PHE A 113 4.07 -15.81 -10.42
N SER A 114 5.02 -14.99 -10.87
CA SER A 114 5.04 -14.42 -12.23
C SER A 114 6.01 -15.10 -13.20
N HIS A 115 6.43 -16.34 -12.96
CA HIS A 115 7.38 -17.06 -13.83
C HIS A 115 6.92 -17.20 -15.30
N GLY A 116 5.61 -17.19 -15.56
CA GLY A 116 5.05 -17.23 -16.91
C GLY A 116 5.01 -15.89 -17.66
N LEU A 117 5.50 -14.81 -17.05
CA LEU A 117 5.51 -13.47 -17.63
C LEU A 117 6.82 -13.18 -18.36
N PRO A 118 6.81 -12.34 -19.42
CA PRO A 118 8.04 -11.78 -19.96
C PRO A 118 8.84 -11.05 -18.88
N SER A 119 10.16 -11.28 -18.83
CA SER A 119 11.05 -10.68 -17.80
C SER A 119 10.98 -9.15 -17.76
N VAL A 120 10.82 -8.51 -18.92
CA VAL A 120 10.61 -7.05 -19.04
C VAL A 120 9.34 -6.59 -18.33
N MET A 121 8.26 -7.38 -18.37
CA MET A 121 7.01 -7.05 -17.68
C MET A 121 7.22 -7.14 -16.16
N VAL A 122 7.79 -8.25 -15.67
CA VAL A 122 8.08 -8.43 -14.25
C VAL A 122 8.98 -7.32 -13.72
N ALA A 123 10.06 -7.00 -14.44
CA ALA A 123 10.98 -5.93 -14.09
C ALA A 123 10.28 -4.57 -13.97
N ARG A 124 9.42 -4.21 -14.94
CA ARG A 124 8.66 -2.95 -14.89
C ARG A 124 7.67 -2.92 -13.74
N VAL A 125 6.91 -4.00 -13.53
CA VAL A 125 5.94 -4.10 -12.43
C VAL A 125 6.64 -3.91 -11.09
N LEU A 126 7.70 -4.68 -10.85
CA LEU A 126 8.46 -4.59 -9.60
C LEU A 126 9.16 -3.24 -9.45
N SER A 127 9.66 -2.62 -10.52
CA SER A 127 10.23 -1.27 -10.45
C SER A 127 9.19 -0.20 -10.12
N VAL A 128 7.98 -0.27 -10.67
CA VAL A 128 6.90 0.67 -10.32
C VAL A 128 6.50 0.50 -8.84
N MET A 129 6.38 -0.74 -8.37
CA MET A 129 6.15 -1.01 -6.95
C MET A 129 7.32 -0.51 -6.09
N GLY A 130 8.56 -0.65 -6.57
CA GLY A 130 9.77 -0.08 -5.95
C GLY A 130 9.72 1.44 -5.82
N MET A 131 9.22 2.16 -6.84
CA MET A 131 9.04 3.62 -6.77
C MET A 131 8.03 4.01 -5.68
N ILE A 132 6.96 3.23 -5.51
CA ILE A 132 5.99 3.42 -4.42
C ILE A 132 6.68 3.18 -3.06
N ALA A 133 7.45 2.09 -2.94
CA ALA A 133 8.20 1.80 -1.71
C ALA A 133 9.23 2.88 -1.36
N VAL A 134 9.93 3.45 -2.34
CA VAL A 134 10.83 4.60 -2.14
C VAL A 134 10.07 5.75 -1.48
N GLY A 135 8.87 6.10 -1.96
CA GLY A 135 8.06 7.16 -1.36
C GLY A 135 7.70 6.90 0.09
N PHE A 136 7.18 5.71 0.42
CA PHE A 136 6.80 5.37 1.80
C PHE A 136 7.98 5.19 2.75
N LEU A 137 9.10 4.64 2.27
CA LEU A 137 10.32 4.51 3.08
C LEU A 137 10.97 5.87 3.31
N ALA A 138 10.98 6.76 2.32
CA ALA A 138 11.40 8.15 2.52
C ALA A 138 10.49 8.86 3.53
N PHE A 139 9.17 8.65 3.44
CA PHE A 139 8.21 9.21 4.41
C PHE A 139 8.49 8.74 5.84
N SER A 140 8.73 7.43 6.00
CA SER A 140 9.06 6.85 7.30
C SER A 140 10.41 7.37 7.82
N LEU A 141 11.47 7.40 7.01
CA LEU A 141 12.79 7.82 7.48
C LEU A 141 12.89 9.32 7.78
N LEU A 142 12.20 10.18 7.01
CA LEU A 142 12.38 11.62 7.09
C LEU A 142 11.41 12.31 8.06
N THR A 143 10.17 11.83 8.15
CA THR A 143 9.09 12.54 8.88
C THR A 143 8.33 11.67 9.87
N SER A 144 8.53 10.36 9.86
CA SER A 144 7.70 9.42 10.64
C SER A 144 8.50 8.19 11.05
N ASN A 145 9.66 8.42 11.69
CA ASN A 145 10.63 7.37 11.98
C ASN A 145 10.14 6.53 13.17
N PRO A 146 9.86 5.22 13.00
CA PRO A 146 9.38 4.38 14.09
C PRO A 146 10.45 4.08 15.15
N PHE A 147 11.72 4.43 14.89
CA PHE A 147 12.84 4.21 15.81
C PHE A 147 13.38 5.50 16.44
N GLU A 148 12.61 6.60 16.36
CA GLU A 148 12.95 7.87 17.00
C GLU A 148 13.24 7.68 18.50
N ARG A 149 14.32 8.31 18.99
CA ARG A 149 14.90 8.02 20.31
C ARG A 149 14.62 9.16 21.30
N LEU A 150 14.16 8.81 22.50
CA LEU A 150 13.98 9.75 23.61
C LEU A 150 15.23 9.82 24.51
N LEU A 151 16.40 10.03 23.91
CA LEU A 151 17.66 10.10 24.66
C LEU A 151 18.06 11.55 24.95
N PRO A 152 18.53 11.87 26.18
CA PRO A 152 18.66 11.00 27.35
C PRO A 152 17.36 10.86 28.19
N ASN A 153 16.30 11.57 27.81
CA ASN A 153 15.06 11.72 28.58
C ASN A 153 14.13 10.51 28.42
N ILE A 154 14.56 9.34 28.90
CA ILE A 154 13.77 8.10 28.85
C ILE A 154 12.73 8.15 29.99
N PRO A 155 11.42 8.04 29.70
CA PRO A 155 10.41 7.96 30.74
C PRO A 155 10.47 6.60 31.47
N LEU A 156 10.06 6.59 32.74
CA LEU A 156 10.07 5.37 33.57
C LEU A 156 9.02 4.34 33.13
N ASP A 157 7.91 4.82 32.57
CA ASP A 157 6.86 4.01 31.95
C ASP A 157 6.32 4.78 30.73
N GLY A 158 5.68 4.08 29.80
CA GLY A 158 5.03 4.71 28.66
C GLY A 158 3.58 5.08 28.92
N ASN A 159 3.00 5.81 27.98
CA ASN A 159 1.58 6.08 27.90
C ASN A 159 0.82 4.79 27.57
N ASP A 160 -0.47 4.73 27.85
CA ASP A 160 -1.27 3.57 27.46
C ASP A 160 -1.57 3.55 25.95
N LEU A 161 -1.83 2.36 25.41
CA LEU A 161 -2.54 2.24 24.13
C LEU A 161 -3.96 2.78 24.34
N ASN A 162 -4.49 3.52 23.37
CA ASN A 162 -5.88 4.00 23.42
C ASN A 162 -6.81 2.84 23.85
N PRO A 163 -7.62 3.00 24.92
CA PRO A 163 -8.46 1.92 25.44
C PRO A 163 -9.38 1.28 24.39
N LEU A 164 -9.88 2.05 23.42
CA LEU A 164 -10.72 1.54 22.32
C LEU A 164 -9.96 0.60 21.36
N LEU A 165 -8.63 0.68 21.35
CA LEU A 165 -7.75 -0.15 20.54
C LEU A 165 -7.26 -1.40 21.29
N GLN A 166 -7.55 -1.54 22.59
CA GLN A 166 -7.25 -2.74 23.38
C GLN A 166 -8.31 -3.82 23.13
N ASP A 167 -8.52 -4.13 21.86
CA ASP A 167 -9.58 -5.01 21.37
C ASP A 167 -9.06 -5.94 20.25
N PRO A 168 -9.55 -7.20 20.13
CA PRO A 168 -9.14 -8.11 19.07
C PRO A 168 -9.32 -7.59 17.64
N GLY A 169 -10.24 -6.66 17.42
CA GLY A 169 -10.46 -5.91 16.19
C GLY A 169 -9.19 -5.20 15.71
N LEU A 170 -8.45 -4.51 16.59
CA LEU A 170 -7.16 -3.90 16.24
C LEU A 170 -6.18 -4.95 15.70
N ILE A 171 -6.22 -6.18 16.21
CA ILE A 171 -5.25 -7.22 15.86
C ILE A 171 -5.48 -7.70 14.42
N ILE A 172 -6.75 -7.86 14.03
CA ILE A 172 -7.12 -8.53 12.78
C ILE A 172 -7.49 -7.58 11.64
N HIS A 173 -8.16 -6.47 11.95
CA HIS A 173 -8.75 -5.62 10.93
C HIS A 173 -7.70 -4.84 10.11
N PRO A 174 -6.77 -4.08 10.72
CA PRO A 174 -5.79 -3.29 9.97
C PRO A 174 -4.91 -4.13 9.03
N PRO A 175 -4.35 -5.29 9.44
CA PRO A 175 -3.60 -6.14 8.52
C PRO A 175 -4.44 -6.60 7.30
N LEU A 176 -5.69 -7.03 7.51
CA LEU A 176 -6.56 -7.46 6.40
C LEU A 176 -6.94 -6.30 5.48
N LEU A 177 -7.27 -5.14 6.05
CA LEU A 177 -7.57 -3.95 5.27
C LEU A 177 -6.36 -3.52 4.43
N TYR A 178 -5.15 -3.55 5.02
CA TYR A 178 -3.92 -3.18 4.32
C TYR A 178 -3.53 -4.20 3.26
N MET A 179 -3.76 -5.50 3.48
CA MET A 179 -3.58 -6.51 2.42
C MET A 179 -4.39 -6.16 1.17
N GLY A 180 -5.59 -5.60 1.33
CA GLY A 180 -6.41 -5.10 0.22
C GLY A 180 -5.92 -3.77 -0.37
N TYR A 181 -5.78 -2.74 0.47
CA TYR A 181 -5.35 -1.39 0.07
C TYR A 181 -4.02 -1.41 -0.68
N VAL A 182 -3.02 -2.04 -0.06
CA VAL A 182 -1.68 -2.16 -0.62
C VAL A 182 -1.69 -3.12 -1.80
N GLY A 183 -2.53 -4.16 -1.77
CA GLY A 183 -2.68 -5.12 -2.85
C GLY A 183 -3.12 -4.49 -4.17
N LEU A 184 -3.91 -3.42 -4.14
CA LEU A 184 -4.29 -2.66 -5.34
C LEU A 184 -3.09 -1.98 -6.04
N SER A 185 -1.93 -1.86 -5.38
CA SER A 185 -0.68 -1.42 -6.03
C SER A 185 -0.21 -2.39 -7.11
N VAL A 186 -0.55 -3.68 -7.02
CA VAL A 186 -0.16 -4.70 -8.01
C VAL A 186 -0.86 -4.47 -9.35
N PRO A 187 -2.22 -4.44 -9.44
CA PRO A 187 -2.88 -4.13 -10.71
C PRO A 187 -2.55 -2.73 -11.24
N PHE A 188 -2.32 -1.76 -10.35
CA PHE A 188 -1.76 -0.46 -10.72
C PHE A 188 -0.40 -0.62 -11.44
N ALA A 189 0.55 -1.33 -10.84
CA ALA A 189 1.88 -1.53 -11.41
C ALA A 189 1.85 -2.28 -12.74
N PHE A 190 0.94 -3.26 -12.91
CA PHE A 190 0.69 -3.91 -14.19
C PHE A 190 0.18 -2.92 -15.25
N ALA A 191 -0.77 -2.05 -14.89
CA ALA A 191 -1.30 -1.04 -15.80
C ALA A 191 -0.20 -0.06 -16.26
N ILE A 192 0.62 0.45 -15.33
CA ILE A 192 1.75 1.32 -15.64
C ILE A 192 2.80 0.60 -16.49
N ALA A 193 3.16 -0.63 -16.14
CA ALA A 193 4.14 -1.43 -16.89
C ALA A 193 3.67 -1.69 -18.34
N ALA A 194 2.38 -1.94 -18.55
CA ALA A 194 1.80 -2.14 -19.87
C ALA A 194 1.75 -0.84 -20.70
N LEU A 195 1.44 0.29 -20.07
CA LEU A 195 1.52 1.63 -20.70
C LEU A 195 2.96 1.97 -21.13
N LEU A 196 3.95 1.71 -20.26
CA LEU A 196 5.37 1.89 -20.58
C LEU A 196 5.82 0.99 -21.72
N GLY A 197 5.24 -0.21 -21.83
CA GLY A 197 5.52 -1.15 -22.91
C GLY A 197 4.81 -0.89 -24.23
N GLY A 198 3.81 -0.01 -24.25
CA GLY A 198 3.01 0.27 -25.44
C GLY A 198 2.21 -0.93 -25.97
N ARG A 199 2.02 -1.98 -25.16
CA ARG A 199 1.29 -3.19 -25.51
C ARG A 199 0.21 -3.46 -24.47
N LEU A 200 -0.99 -2.96 -24.73
CA LEU A 200 -2.20 -3.25 -23.96
C LEU A 200 -3.01 -4.31 -24.69
N ASP A 201 -2.52 -5.54 -24.73
CA ASP A 201 -3.27 -6.68 -25.26
C ASP A 201 -4.10 -7.37 -24.15
N ALA A 202 -4.82 -8.45 -24.46
CA ALA A 202 -5.58 -9.16 -23.42
C ALA A 202 -4.68 -9.85 -22.37
N SER A 203 -3.37 -9.96 -22.62
CA SER A 203 -2.46 -10.71 -21.74
C SER A 203 -2.23 -10.01 -20.41
N TRP A 204 -2.08 -8.68 -20.40
CA TRP A 204 -1.92 -7.93 -19.14
C TRP A 204 -3.18 -8.02 -18.27
N ALA A 205 -4.37 -8.00 -18.87
CA ALA A 205 -5.63 -8.15 -18.14
C ALA A 205 -5.72 -9.53 -17.47
N ARG A 206 -5.36 -10.60 -18.20
CA ARG A 206 -5.28 -11.96 -17.64
C ARG A 206 -4.28 -12.05 -16.49
N TRP A 207 -3.13 -11.40 -16.60
CA TRP A 207 -2.10 -11.42 -15.55
C TRP A 207 -2.51 -10.61 -14.32
N SER A 208 -3.16 -9.46 -14.50
CA SER A 208 -3.59 -8.55 -13.43
C SER A 208 -4.81 -9.05 -12.65
N ARG A 209 -5.69 -9.84 -13.29
CA ARG A 209 -6.98 -10.25 -12.71
C ARG A 209 -6.88 -11.08 -11.43
N PRO A 210 -6.02 -12.12 -11.30
CA PRO A 210 -5.87 -12.84 -10.04
C PRO A 210 -5.45 -11.93 -8.88
N TRP A 211 -4.48 -11.03 -9.12
CA TRP A 211 -4.02 -10.06 -8.11
C TRP A 211 -5.13 -9.11 -7.68
N THR A 212 -5.89 -8.60 -8.66
CA THR A 212 -7.02 -7.71 -8.39
C THR A 212 -8.09 -8.42 -7.54
N ASN A 213 -8.43 -9.66 -7.87
CA ASN A 213 -9.43 -10.43 -7.12
C ASN A 213 -9.01 -10.68 -5.67
N VAL A 214 -7.73 -11.00 -5.44
CA VAL A 214 -7.21 -11.25 -4.07
C VAL A 214 -7.18 -9.93 -3.28
N ALA A 215 -6.67 -8.85 -3.86
CA ALA A 215 -6.66 -7.53 -3.21
C ALA A 215 -8.09 -7.06 -2.89
N TRP A 216 -9.02 -7.17 -3.83
CA TRP A 216 -10.43 -6.83 -3.62
C TRP A 216 -11.09 -7.73 -2.57
N GLY A 217 -10.77 -9.03 -2.53
CA GLY A 217 -11.25 -9.95 -1.52
C GLY A 217 -10.80 -9.57 -0.11
N PHE A 218 -9.50 -9.27 0.08
CA PHE A 218 -8.99 -8.77 1.35
C PHE A 218 -9.59 -7.42 1.74
N LEU A 219 -9.76 -6.51 0.78
CA LEU A 219 -10.41 -5.23 1.03
C LEU A 219 -11.86 -5.42 1.52
N SER A 220 -12.59 -6.36 0.90
CA SER A 220 -13.95 -6.72 1.31
C SER A 220 -14.01 -7.29 2.73
N LEU A 221 -13.09 -8.20 3.07
CA LEU A 221 -12.98 -8.76 4.42
C LEU A 221 -12.56 -7.72 5.45
N GLY A 222 -11.60 -6.87 5.10
CA GLY A 222 -11.13 -5.77 5.93
C GLY A 222 -12.27 -4.79 6.24
N ILE A 223 -13.01 -4.35 5.23
CA ILE A 223 -14.20 -3.50 5.40
C ILE A 223 -15.23 -4.19 6.29
N MET A 224 -15.59 -5.44 6.01
CA MET A 224 -16.57 -6.19 6.80
C MET A 224 -16.19 -6.28 8.28
N LEU A 225 -14.93 -6.61 8.59
CA LEU A 225 -14.45 -6.70 9.97
C LEU A 225 -14.38 -5.33 10.65
N GLY A 226 -13.97 -4.29 9.92
CA GLY A 226 -13.96 -2.92 10.43
C GLY A 226 -15.37 -2.43 10.75
N SER A 227 -16.33 -2.71 9.87
CA SER A 227 -17.74 -2.38 10.09
C SER A 227 -18.31 -3.08 11.32
N TRP A 228 -17.98 -4.36 11.51
CA TRP A 228 -18.41 -5.10 12.68
C TRP A 228 -17.80 -4.52 13.96
N TRP A 229 -16.49 -4.27 13.96
CA TRP A 229 -15.77 -3.71 15.10
C TRP A 229 -16.29 -2.32 15.50
N ALA A 230 -16.37 -1.39 14.55
CA ALA A 230 -16.89 -0.05 14.78
C ALA A 230 -18.32 -0.08 15.33
N TYR A 231 -19.17 -0.99 14.83
CA TYR A 231 -20.56 -1.08 15.28
C TYR A 231 -20.70 -1.45 16.76
N TYR A 232 -19.90 -2.39 17.27
CA TYR A 232 -20.02 -2.77 18.68
C TYR A 232 -19.23 -1.86 19.61
N GLU A 233 -18.08 -1.35 19.19
CA GLU A 233 -17.21 -0.52 20.03
C GLU A 233 -17.77 0.91 20.17
N LEU A 234 -18.36 1.47 19.11
CA LEU A 234 -18.85 2.86 19.08
C LEU A 234 -20.38 2.98 19.28
N GLY A 235 -21.11 1.87 19.35
CA GLY A 235 -22.56 1.83 19.64
C GLY A 235 -23.46 2.33 18.50
N TRP A 236 -24.65 2.87 18.86
CA TRP A 236 -25.65 3.42 17.91
C TRP A 236 -25.14 4.71 17.26
N GLY A 237 -24.34 4.51 16.23
CA GLY A 237 -23.77 5.46 15.27
C GLY A 237 -23.19 4.67 14.08
N GLY A 238 -22.56 3.52 14.34
CA GLY A 238 -22.20 2.50 13.34
C GLY A 238 -21.26 2.95 12.22
N TRP A 239 -20.87 1.99 11.36
CA TRP A 239 -20.04 2.20 10.15
C TRP A 239 -20.58 3.22 9.13
N TRP A 240 -21.85 3.63 9.26
CA TRP A 240 -22.54 4.50 8.31
C TRP A 240 -22.75 5.93 8.85
N PHE A 241 -22.02 6.33 9.89
CA PHE A 241 -22.05 7.72 10.36
C PHE A 241 -21.31 8.70 9.43
N TRP A 242 -20.91 8.23 8.24
CA TRP A 242 -20.15 8.96 7.22
C TRP A 242 -18.80 9.46 7.73
N ASP A 243 -18.17 8.73 8.66
CA ASP A 243 -16.81 9.02 9.06
C ASP A 243 -15.89 9.00 7.82
N PRO A 244 -15.11 10.07 7.57
CA PRO A 244 -14.30 10.15 6.36
C PRO A 244 -13.28 9.03 6.20
N VAL A 245 -12.85 8.41 7.31
CA VAL A 245 -11.86 7.32 7.30
C VAL A 245 -12.51 5.99 6.93
N GLU A 246 -13.72 5.72 7.44
CA GLU A 246 -14.51 4.56 7.01
C GLU A 246 -14.83 4.65 5.50
N ASN A 247 -15.28 5.83 5.04
CA ASN A 247 -15.57 6.10 3.63
C ASN A 247 -14.31 6.04 2.73
N ALA A 248 -13.13 6.31 3.28
CA ALA A 248 -11.88 6.22 2.54
C ALA A 248 -11.60 4.80 2.03
N SER A 249 -12.11 3.77 2.71
CA SER A 249 -11.96 2.36 2.32
C SER A 249 -12.98 1.90 1.29
N PHE A 250 -14.14 2.53 1.28
CA PHE A 250 -15.21 2.22 0.35
C PHE A 250 -14.91 2.73 -1.07
N MET A 251 -14.29 3.90 -1.21
CA MET A 251 -13.90 4.47 -2.51
C MET A 251 -13.02 3.55 -3.39
N PRO A 252 -11.87 3.03 -2.91
CA PRO A 252 -11.08 2.07 -3.68
C PRO A 252 -11.79 0.73 -3.86
N TRP A 253 -12.68 0.33 -2.94
CA TRP A 253 -13.48 -0.89 -3.11
C TRP A 253 -14.46 -0.78 -4.29
N LEU A 254 -15.15 0.36 -4.46
CA LEU A 254 -16.03 0.61 -5.61
C LEU A 254 -15.25 0.57 -6.94
N MET A 255 -14.10 1.25 -7.00
CA MET A 255 -13.23 1.20 -8.19
C MET A 255 -12.66 -0.20 -8.42
N GLY A 256 -12.31 -0.92 -7.35
CA GLY A 256 -11.87 -2.32 -7.40
C GLY A 256 -12.95 -3.24 -7.95
N THR A 257 -14.20 -3.07 -7.52
CA THR A 257 -15.35 -3.81 -8.04
C THR A 257 -15.51 -3.55 -9.54
N ALA A 258 -15.51 -2.29 -9.99
CA ALA A 258 -15.55 -1.96 -11.40
C ALA A 258 -14.35 -2.55 -12.17
N LEU A 259 -13.16 -2.51 -11.59
CA LEU A 259 -11.93 -3.07 -12.17
C LEU A 259 -12.02 -4.58 -12.35
N VAL A 260 -12.53 -5.34 -11.37
CA VAL A 260 -12.72 -6.81 -11.47
C VAL A 260 -13.60 -7.16 -12.67
N HIS A 261 -14.71 -6.44 -12.86
CA HIS A 261 -15.62 -6.65 -13.98
C HIS A 261 -14.97 -6.24 -15.31
N SER A 262 -14.32 -5.06 -15.34
CA SER A 262 -13.62 -4.54 -16.51
C SER A 262 -12.49 -5.47 -16.97
N LEU A 263 -11.72 -6.06 -16.04
CA LEU A 263 -10.68 -7.04 -16.33
C LEU A 263 -11.25 -8.33 -16.91
N ALA A 264 -12.38 -8.83 -16.38
CA ALA A 264 -13.01 -10.04 -16.90
C ALA A 264 -13.49 -9.86 -18.36
N VAL A 265 -14.02 -8.68 -18.68
CA VAL A 265 -14.47 -8.34 -20.04
C VAL A 265 -13.28 -8.11 -20.98
N THR A 266 -12.25 -7.39 -20.52
CA THR A 266 -11.03 -7.13 -21.29
C THR A 266 -10.26 -8.40 -21.59
N GLU A 267 -10.13 -9.31 -20.63
CA GLU A 267 -9.48 -10.61 -20.81
C GLU A 267 -10.19 -11.45 -21.88
N LYS A 268 -11.53 -11.56 -21.81
CA LYS A 268 -12.32 -12.44 -22.69
C LYS A 268 -12.56 -11.87 -24.07
N ARG A 269 -12.75 -10.55 -24.18
CA ARG A 269 -13.24 -9.90 -25.42
C ARG A 269 -12.28 -8.85 -25.97
N GLY A 270 -11.26 -8.45 -25.22
CA GLY A 270 -10.30 -7.43 -25.65
C GLY A 270 -10.88 -6.02 -25.79
N VAL A 271 -12.10 -5.76 -25.31
CA VAL A 271 -12.77 -4.45 -25.25
C VAL A 271 -12.41 -3.72 -23.94
N PHE A 272 -12.73 -2.43 -23.81
CA PHE A 272 -12.56 -1.61 -22.58
C PHE A 272 -11.14 -1.44 -22.01
N ARG A 273 -10.08 -1.79 -22.76
CA ARG A 273 -8.68 -1.67 -22.32
C ARG A 273 -8.33 -0.33 -21.68
N ALA A 274 -8.75 0.78 -22.31
CA ALA A 274 -8.53 2.13 -21.80
C ALA A 274 -9.16 2.33 -20.41
N TRP A 275 -10.42 1.93 -20.26
CA TRP A 275 -11.16 1.99 -19.01
C TRP A 275 -10.55 1.10 -17.94
N THR A 276 -10.13 -0.12 -18.28
CA THR A 276 -9.51 -1.05 -17.32
C THR A 276 -8.20 -0.48 -16.77
N VAL A 277 -7.37 0.13 -17.61
CA VAL A 277 -6.15 0.82 -17.17
C VAL A 277 -6.49 1.97 -16.24
N LEU A 278 -7.47 2.80 -16.62
CA LEU A 278 -7.87 3.97 -15.83
C LEU A 278 -8.46 3.55 -14.47
N LEU A 279 -9.27 2.48 -14.43
CA LEU A 279 -9.80 1.90 -13.19
C LEU A 279 -8.69 1.35 -12.29
N ALA A 280 -7.65 0.73 -12.84
CA ALA A 280 -6.49 0.29 -12.07
C ALA A 280 -5.72 1.48 -11.47
N ILE A 281 -5.57 2.56 -12.24
CA ILE A 281 -4.97 3.81 -11.76
C ILE A 281 -5.82 4.40 -10.61
N PHE A 282 -7.13 4.55 -10.81
CA PHE A 282 -8.00 5.15 -9.80
C PHE A 282 -8.19 4.30 -8.55
N ALA A 283 -8.28 2.97 -8.67
CA ALA A 283 -8.43 2.10 -7.51
C ALA A 283 -7.27 2.28 -6.53
N PHE A 284 -6.02 2.26 -7.03
CA PHE A 284 -4.85 2.49 -6.16
C PHE A 284 -4.71 3.96 -5.75
N SER A 285 -5.04 4.91 -6.63
CA SER A 285 -5.00 6.35 -6.30
C SER A 285 -5.94 6.69 -5.14
N LEU A 286 -7.12 6.09 -5.08
CA LEU A 286 -8.07 6.28 -3.99
C LEU A 286 -7.59 5.59 -2.70
N SER A 287 -6.88 4.46 -2.79
CA SER A 287 -6.21 3.86 -1.63
C SER A 287 -5.14 4.79 -1.04
N LEU A 288 -4.34 5.46 -1.89
CA LEU A 288 -3.37 6.45 -1.43
C LEU A 288 -4.06 7.72 -0.90
N LEU A 289 -5.16 8.16 -1.53
CA LEU A 289 -5.95 9.28 -1.02
C LEU A 289 -6.47 8.99 0.38
N GLY A 290 -6.97 7.78 0.65
CA GLY A 290 -7.35 7.37 1.99
C GLY A 290 -6.19 7.48 3.00
N THR A 291 -4.97 7.15 2.57
CA THR A 291 -3.77 7.33 3.39
C THR A 291 -3.49 8.81 3.72
N PHE A 292 -3.77 9.72 2.80
CA PHE A 292 -3.69 11.16 3.06
C PHE A 292 -4.78 11.63 4.02
N LEU A 293 -6.03 11.21 3.82
CA LEU A 293 -7.15 11.64 4.67
C LEU A 293 -6.94 11.25 6.14
N VAL A 294 -6.40 10.06 6.42
CA VAL A 294 -6.19 9.55 7.79
C VAL A 294 -4.94 10.10 8.50
N ARG A 295 -4.03 10.76 7.76
CA ARG A 295 -2.69 11.16 8.28
C ARG A 295 -2.32 12.63 8.07
N SER A 296 -3.11 13.38 7.31
CA SER A 296 -2.81 14.79 6.98
C SER A 296 -3.36 15.80 7.99
N GLY A 297 -4.27 15.40 8.87
CA GLY A 297 -4.99 16.32 9.76
C GLY A 297 -5.97 17.27 9.04
N VAL A 298 -6.21 17.08 7.73
CA VAL A 298 -7.12 17.93 6.93
C VAL A 298 -8.59 17.68 7.31
N LEU A 299 -8.91 16.48 7.79
CA LEU A 299 -10.24 16.11 8.28
C LEU A 299 -10.16 15.73 9.76
N THR A 300 -11.17 16.13 10.53
CA THR A 300 -11.38 15.65 11.90
C THR A 300 -12.05 14.27 11.85
N SER A 301 -11.38 13.24 12.40
CA SER A 301 -11.95 11.90 12.54
C SER A 301 -11.42 11.24 13.82
N VAL A 302 -12.25 10.41 14.45
CA VAL A 302 -11.85 9.57 15.59
C VAL A 302 -10.84 8.48 15.20
N HIS A 303 -10.71 8.20 13.90
CA HIS A 303 -9.78 7.22 13.34
C HIS A 303 -8.49 7.86 12.78
N ALA A 304 -8.31 9.17 12.92
CA ALA A 304 -7.11 9.85 12.43
C ALA A 304 -5.91 9.55 13.34
N PHE A 305 -4.77 9.21 12.74
CA PHE A 305 -3.56 8.82 13.49
C PHE A 305 -2.65 10.01 13.83
N ALA A 306 -2.70 11.10 13.06
CA ALA A 306 -1.83 12.27 13.26
C ALA A 306 -2.43 13.54 12.62
N SER A 307 -2.10 14.71 13.20
CA SER A 307 -2.39 16.04 12.66
C SER A 307 -1.12 16.88 12.60
N ASP A 308 -0.22 16.54 11.68
CA ASP A 308 1.06 17.22 11.46
C ASP A 308 1.12 17.79 10.02
N PRO A 309 1.22 19.12 9.83
CA PRO A 309 1.29 19.76 8.52
C PRO A 309 2.45 19.28 7.64
N GLU A 310 3.61 18.95 8.22
CA GLU A 310 4.77 18.47 7.45
C GLU A 310 4.48 17.10 6.83
N ARG A 311 3.85 16.21 7.62
CA ARG A 311 3.41 14.88 7.15
C ARG A 311 2.35 15.01 6.06
N GLY A 312 1.40 15.93 6.23
CA GLY A 312 0.38 16.22 5.23
C GLY A 312 0.97 16.68 3.89
N LEU A 313 1.94 17.62 3.92
CA LEU A 313 2.61 18.10 2.72
C LEU A 313 3.39 17.00 2.01
N PHE A 314 4.12 16.16 2.75
CA PHE A 314 4.85 15.03 2.16
C PHE A 314 3.91 14.10 1.39
N ILE A 315 2.81 13.67 2.02
CA ILE A 315 1.86 12.75 1.40
C ILE A 315 1.18 13.42 0.20
N LEU A 316 0.89 14.73 0.25
CA LEU A 316 0.30 15.46 -0.87
C LEU A 316 1.24 15.50 -2.09
N ILE A 317 2.53 15.77 -1.88
CA ILE A 317 3.54 15.73 -2.96
C ILE A 317 3.63 14.31 -3.51
N PHE A 318 3.66 13.29 -2.65
CA PHE A 318 3.70 11.89 -3.06
C PHE A 318 2.46 11.50 -3.88
N LEU A 319 1.27 11.90 -3.47
CA LEU A 319 0.03 11.73 -4.23
C LEU A 319 0.09 12.41 -5.59
N ALA A 320 0.53 13.67 -5.64
CA ALA A 320 0.65 14.41 -6.89
C ALA A 320 1.60 13.72 -7.87
N LEU A 321 2.72 13.18 -7.38
CA LEU A 321 3.67 12.43 -8.21
C LEU A 321 3.09 11.10 -8.72
N VAL A 322 2.46 10.30 -7.85
CA VAL A 322 1.93 8.99 -8.24
C VAL A 322 0.70 9.14 -9.15
N ILE A 323 -0.28 9.96 -8.74
CA ILE A 323 -1.53 10.15 -9.48
C ILE A 323 -1.27 10.99 -10.74
N GLY A 324 -0.60 12.13 -10.60
CA GLY A 324 -0.28 13.01 -11.72
C GLY A 324 0.63 12.33 -12.75
N GLY A 325 1.66 11.61 -12.28
CA GLY A 325 2.56 10.86 -13.16
C GLY A 325 1.87 9.71 -13.90
N SER A 326 1.01 8.95 -13.23
CA SER A 326 0.27 7.85 -13.85
C SER A 326 -0.78 8.34 -14.86
N LEU A 327 -1.54 9.39 -14.52
CA LEU A 327 -2.53 9.98 -15.44
C LEU A 327 -1.85 10.69 -16.62
N LEU A 328 -0.72 11.37 -16.41
CA LEU A 328 0.06 11.96 -17.50
C LEU A 328 0.57 10.86 -18.44
N LEU A 329 1.13 9.78 -17.90
CA LEU A 329 1.57 8.64 -18.71
C LEU A 329 0.39 8.03 -19.50
N TYR A 330 -0.77 7.86 -18.85
CA TYR A 330 -1.99 7.40 -19.52
C TYR A 330 -2.38 8.33 -20.67
N ALA A 331 -2.43 9.65 -20.44
CA ALA A 331 -2.78 10.64 -21.46
C ALA A 331 -1.81 10.62 -22.65
N VAL A 332 -0.50 10.58 -22.38
CA VAL A 332 0.55 10.50 -23.43
C VAL A 332 0.44 9.20 -24.24
N ARG A 333 0.05 8.10 -23.61
CA ARG A 333 -0.09 6.79 -24.26
C ARG A 333 -1.48 6.55 -24.86
N ALA A 334 -2.49 7.38 -24.54
CA ALA A 334 -3.87 7.21 -24.96
C ALA A 334 -4.07 6.90 -26.46
N PRO A 335 -3.32 7.53 -27.41
CA PRO A 335 -3.44 7.20 -28.84
C PRO A 335 -3.09 5.74 -29.18
N THR A 336 -2.21 5.12 -28.39
CA THR A 336 -1.84 3.70 -28.53
C THR A 336 -2.80 2.74 -27.80
N VAL A 337 -3.64 3.29 -26.91
CA VAL A 337 -4.60 2.54 -26.08
C VAL A 337 -5.99 2.48 -26.72
N ALA A 338 -6.35 3.48 -27.53
CA ALA A 338 -7.68 3.61 -28.13
C ALA A 338 -8.02 2.40 -29.02
N SER A 339 -9.00 1.60 -28.59
CA SER A 339 -9.58 0.57 -29.45
C SER A 339 -10.49 1.23 -30.48
N ARG A 340 -10.28 0.97 -31.78
CA ARG A 340 -11.26 1.29 -32.81
C ARG A 340 -12.47 0.34 -32.69
N ILE A 341 -13.36 0.61 -31.76
CA ILE A 341 -14.61 -0.15 -31.64
C ILE A 341 -15.74 0.88 -31.57
N ASN A 342 -16.58 0.86 -32.62
CA ASN A 342 -17.79 1.66 -32.68
C ASN A 342 -18.84 0.98 -31.79
N TYR A 343 -19.25 1.64 -30.71
CA TYR A 343 -20.38 1.20 -29.90
C TYR A 343 -21.66 1.80 -30.47
N THR A 344 -22.70 1.00 -30.63
CA THR A 344 -24.07 1.49 -30.87
C THR A 344 -24.72 1.85 -29.53
N ALA A 345 -25.54 2.89 -29.50
CA ALA A 345 -26.18 3.41 -28.27
C ALA A 345 -27.00 2.36 -27.50
N VAL A 346 -27.45 1.31 -28.19
CA VAL A 346 -28.03 0.11 -27.58
C VAL A 346 -27.20 -1.09 -28.04
N SER A 347 -26.32 -1.55 -27.16
CA SER A 347 -25.56 -2.79 -27.28
C SER A 347 -25.48 -3.46 -25.91
N ARG A 348 -25.19 -4.75 -25.89
CA ARG A 348 -24.95 -5.48 -24.65
C ARG A 348 -23.73 -4.91 -23.90
N GLU A 349 -22.81 -4.34 -24.67
CA GLU A 349 -21.59 -3.71 -24.22
C GLU A 349 -21.83 -2.32 -23.62
N SER A 350 -22.86 -1.57 -24.04
CA SER A 350 -23.17 -0.23 -23.50
C SER A 350 -23.97 -0.25 -22.20
N LEU A 351 -24.45 -1.42 -21.76
CA LEU A 351 -25.20 -1.63 -20.51
C LEU A 351 -24.34 -2.24 -19.38
N LEU A 352 -23.05 -2.47 -19.63
CA LEU A 352 -22.03 -2.98 -18.70
C LEU A 352 -20.99 -1.90 -18.46
#